data_AF-W8FNT1-F1
#
_entry.id   AF-W8FNT1-F1
#
_cell.length_a   1.000
_cell.length_b   1.000
_cell.length_c   1.000
_cell.angle_alpha   90.00
_cell.angle_beta   90.00
_cell.angle_gamma   90.00
#
_symmetry.space_group_name_H-M   'P 1'
#
loop_
_entity.id
_entity.type
_entity.pdbx_description
1 polymer ?
#
loop_
_entity_poly.entity_id
_entity_poly.type
_entity_poly.pdbx_seq_one_letter_code
_entity_poly.pdbx_strand_id
1 'polypeptide(L)'
;MSGGDGRGHNTGAHSTSGNINGGPTGLGVGGGASDGSGWSSENNPWGGGSGSGIHWGGGSGHGNGGGNGNSGGGSGTGGNLSAVAAPVAFGFPALSTPGAGGLAVSISAGALSAAIADIMAALKGPFKFGLWGVALYGVLPSQIAKDDPNMMSKIVTSLPADDITESPVSSLPLDKATVNVNVRVVDDVKDERQNISVVSGVPMSVPVVDAKPTERPGVFTASIPGAPVLNISVNNSTPAVQTLSPGVTNNTDKDVRPAGFTQGGNTRDAVIRFPKDSGHNAVYVSVSDVLSPDQVKQRQDEENRRQQEWDATHPVEAAERNYERARAELNQANEDVARNQERQAKAVQVYNSRKSELDAANKTLADAIAEIKQFERFAHDPMAGGHRMWQMAGLKAQRAQTDVNNKQAAFDAAAKEKADADAALSTAMESRKKKEDNKRDAEGKLNDELAKNKGKIPGLKIDQKIRGQMPERGWTEDDIKNTVSNGATGTSFDKRSPKKTPPDYLGRNDPATVYGSPGKYVVVNDRTGEVTQISDKTDPGWVDDSRIQWGNKNDQ
;
A
#
# COMPACT_ATOMS: atom_id res chain seq x y z
N MET A 1 -33.61 -24.58 -55.67
CA MET A 1 -32.88 -25.71 -56.29
C MET A 1 -31.73 -26.07 -55.36
N SER A 2 -31.68 -27.35 -54.94
CA SER A 2 -30.58 -28.13 -54.33
C SER A 2 -29.71 -27.45 -53.25
N GLY A 3 -29.63 -27.88 -52.00
CA GLY A 3 -29.72 -29.24 -51.45
C GLY A 3 -28.33 -29.66 -50.95
N GLY A 4 -28.21 -30.07 -49.68
CA GLY A 4 -26.99 -30.69 -49.16
C GLY A 4 -26.77 -30.58 -47.65
N ASP A 5 -27.44 -31.45 -46.90
CA ASP A 5 -27.19 -31.75 -45.48
C ASP A 5 -25.82 -32.44 -45.26
N GLY A 6 -25.25 -32.30 -44.06
CA GLY A 6 -24.10 -33.11 -43.63
C GLY A 6 -23.68 -32.91 -42.17
N ARG A 7 -24.21 -33.77 -41.30
CA ARG A 7 -24.01 -33.85 -39.83
C ARG A 7 -22.62 -34.35 -39.41
N GLY A 8 -22.22 -33.97 -38.17
CA GLY A 8 -21.37 -34.73 -37.23
C GLY A 8 -19.87 -34.68 -37.51
N HIS A 9 -18.94 -34.60 -36.54
CA HIS A 9 -18.92 -35.12 -35.19
C HIS A 9 -17.97 -34.29 -34.28
N ASN A 10 -18.30 -34.33 -32.99
CA ASN A 10 -17.45 -33.95 -31.87
C ASN A 10 -16.39 -35.03 -31.61
N THR A 11 -15.11 -34.64 -31.46
CA THR A 11 -14.13 -35.35 -30.64
C THR A 11 -13.25 -34.31 -29.96
N GLY A 12 -13.38 -34.20 -28.64
CA GLY A 12 -12.35 -33.57 -27.82
C GLY A 12 -11.09 -34.43 -27.80
N ALA A 13 -9.92 -33.80 -27.76
CA ALA A 13 -8.99 -33.88 -26.62
C ALA A 13 -7.55 -33.46 -27.00
N HIS A 14 -6.99 -32.59 -26.14
CA HIS A 14 -5.59 -32.37 -25.79
C HIS A 14 -4.56 -31.78 -26.77
N SER A 15 -4.22 -30.52 -26.44
CA SER A 15 -2.91 -30.05 -25.97
C SER A 15 -1.89 -29.43 -26.93
N THR A 16 -1.39 -28.29 -26.43
CA THR A 16 -0.02 -27.74 -26.50
C THR A 16 0.40 -26.91 -27.73
N SER A 17 0.37 -25.59 -27.48
CA SER A 17 1.43 -24.60 -27.74
C SER A 17 2.07 -24.54 -29.13
N GLY A 18 1.83 -23.41 -29.81
CA GLY A 18 2.66 -22.98 -30.93
C GLY A 18 2.19 -21.66 -31.52
N ASN A 19 2.52 -20.54 -30.87
CA ASN A 19 2.41 -19.24 -31.52
C ASN A 19 3.66 -18.97 -32.35
N ILE A 20 3.44 -18.97 -33.66
CA ILE A 20 4.33 -18.50 -34.72
C ILE A 20 4.18 -16.98 -34.81
N ASN A 21 5.30 -16.28 -34.92
CA ASN A 21 5.58 -15.14 -35.83
C ASN A 21 6.91 -14.58 -35.36
N GLY A 22 8.02 -14.75 -36.07
CA GLY A 22 8.18 -14.40 -37.48
C GLY A 22 9.14 -13.21 -37.48
N GLY A 23 10.42 -13.49 -37.77
CA GLY A 23 11.41 -12.44 -38.05
C GLY A 23 11.06 -11.67 -39.34
N PRO A 24 11.96 -10.82 -39.86
CA PRO A 24 13.16 -11.41 -40.42
C PRO A 24 14.44 -10.58 -40.24
N THR A 25 15.54 -11.34 -40.25
CA THR A 25 16.82 -11.08 -40.94
C THR A 25 17.63 -9.85 -40.51
N GLY A 26 18.87 -10.00 -40.06
CA GLY A 26 19.78 -11.14 -40.19
C GLY A 26 21.16 -10.63 -40.56
N LEU A 27 22.10 -11.57 -40.49
CA LEU A 27 23.49 -11.51 -40.96
C LEU A 27 24.45 -10.81 -39.99
N GLY A 28 25.34 -11.52 -39.32
CA GLY A 28 25.67 -12.93 -39.42
C GLY A 28 27.04 -13.18 -38.81
N VAL A 29 27.26 -14.46 -38.50
CA VAL A 29 28.53 -15.17 -38.36
C VAL A 29 29.57 -14.56 -37.40
N GLY A 30 29.97 -15.24 -36.33
CA GLY A 30 29.78 -16.63 -35.95
C GLY A 30 31.01 -17.13 -35.22
N GLY A 31 30.75 -17.92 -34.17
CA GLY A 31 31.65 -19.00 -33.75
C GLY A 31 32.66 -18.66 -32.66
N GLY A 32 32.52 -19.37 -31.54
CA GLY A 32 33.68 -19.83 -30.77
C GLY A 32 33.63 -19.48 -29.29
N ALA A 33 33.27 -20.48 -28.48
CA ALA A 33 33.70 -20.65 -27.09
C ALA A 33 35.24 -20.47 -26.98
N SER A 34 35.87 -20.13 -25.87
CA SER A 34 35.68 -20.50 -24.47
C SER A 34 36.48 -19.48 -23.62
N ASP A 35 36.27 -19.48 -22.31
CA ASP A 35 37.32 -19.63 -21.27
C ASP A 35 38.27 -18.44 -21.00
N GLY A 36 38.71 -18.33 -19.75
CA GLY A 36 39.89 -17.54 -19.39
C GLY A 36 39.63 -16.23 -18.66
N SER A 37 39.44 -16.35 -17.35
CA SER A 37 40.20 -15.63 -16.30
C SER A 37 41.05 -14.40 -16.67
N GLY A 38 40.94 -13.36 -15.83
CA GLY A 38 42.15 -12.73 -15.25
C GLY A 38 42.47 -11.30 -15.69
N TRP A 39 42.12 -10.34 -14.82
CA TRP A 39 42.94 -9.22 -14.36
C TRP A 39 44.05 -8.68 -15.29
N SER A 40 44.00 -7.38 -15.61
CA SER A 40 45.04 -6.43 -15.18
C SER A 40 44.84 -4.98 -15.63
N SER A 41 45.30 -4.11 -14.73
CA SER A 41 45.82 -2.75 -14.89
C SER A 41 44.90 -1.63 -15.38
N GLU A 42 44.53 -0.82 -14.40
CA GLU A 42 44.27 0.61 -14.49
C GLU A 42 45.35 1.34 -15.30
N ASN A 43 44.94 2.36 -16.05
CA ASN A 43 45.81 3.48 -16.39
C ASN A 43 45.00 4.77 -16.25
N ASN A 44 45.20 5.47 -15.13
CA ASN A 44 44.64 6.79 -14.87
C ASN A 44 45.79 7.82 -15.00
N PRO A 45 45.74 8.78 -15.94
CA PRO A 45 46.86 9.66 -16.22
C PRO A 45 46.59 11.09 -15.74
N TRP A 46 46.82 11.40 -14.46
CA TRP A 46 47.11 12.77 -14.03
C TRP A 46 48.12 12.74 -12.88
N GLY A 47 49.32 13.24 -13.17
CA GLY A 47 50.47 13.15 -12.29
C GLY A 47 50.66 14.34 -11.35
N GLY A 48 51.82 14.31 -10.70
CA GLY A 48 52.52 15.49 -10.21
C GLY A 48 52.76 15.50 -8.71
N GLY A 49 54.03 15.53 -8.31
CA GLY A 49 54.41 15.97 -6.97
C GLY A 49 55.72 15.41 -6.44
N SER A 50 56.84 15.91 -6.96
CA SER A 50 58.20 15.60 -6.54
C SER A 50 58.52 16.00 -5.09
N GLY A 51 59.27 15.15 -4.39
CA GLY A 51 60.49 15.54 -3.67
C GLY A 51 60.34 16.13 -2.26
N SER A 52 60.57 15.32 -1.23
CA SER A 52 61.74 15.41 -0.33
C SER A 52 61.49 14.56 0.91
N GLY A 53 62.24 13.46 1.03
CA GLY A 53 62.40 12.76 2.31
C GLY A 53 63.58 13.37 3.04
N ILE A 54 63.48 13.55 4.36
CA ILE A 54 64.58 13.51 5.33
C ILE A 54 64.02 12.93 6.66
N HIS A 55 64.51 11.73 6.95
CA HIS A 55 64.93 11.13 8.22
C HIS A 55 64.17 11.31 9.55
N TRP A 56 63.86 10.12 10.07
CA TRP A 56 63.70 9.71 11.47
C TRP A 56 64.64 10.39 12.47
N GLY A 57 64.03 10.97 13.52
CA GLY A 57 64.69 11.33 14.78
C GLY A 57 63.80 10.86 15.94
N GLY A 58 64.33 9.96 16.77
CA GLY A 58 63.64 9.42 17.94
C GLY A 58 63.47 10.45 19.06
N GLY A 59 62.45 10.23 19.89
CA GLY A 59 62.21 10.98 21.12
C GLY A 59 61.24 10.20 22.02
N SER A 60 61.76 9.73 23.14
CA SER A 60 61.05 9.13 24.25
C SER A 60 60.08 10.12 24.89
N GLY A 61 58.85 9.69 25.15
CA GLY A 61 57.85 10.48 25.88
C GLY A 61 56.75 9.59 26.43
N HIS A 62 56.69 9.51 27.76
CA HIS A 62 55.69 8.79 28.53
C HIS A 62 54.32 9.49 28.44
N GLY A 63 53.22 8.74 28.40
CA GLY A 63 51.88 9.30 28.54
C GLY A 63 50.77 8.25 28.49
N ASN A 64 50.20 7.95 29.66
CA ASN A 64 49.05 7.08 29.90
C ASN A 64 47.76 7.60 29.23
N GLY A 65 46.89 6.66 28.82
CA GLY A 65 45.44 6.86 28.98
C GLY A 65 44.58 6.68 27.73
N GLY A 66 43.79 5.60 27.74
CA GLY A 66 42.41 5.60 27.23
C GLY A 66 42.23 5.46 25.72
N GLY A 67 42.16 4.22 25.23
CA GLY A 67 41.73 3.93 23.86
C GLY A 67 40.82 2.71 23.84
N ASN A 68 39.53 2.96 23.54
CA ASN A 68 38.50 1.98 23.26
C ASN A 68 38.99 0.86 22.32
N GLY A 69 39.03 -0.37 22.84
CA GLY A 69 39.13 -1.57 22.04
C GLY A 69 37.77 -1.94 21.46
N ASN A 70 37.53 -1.56 20.21
CA ASN A 70 36.56 -2.22 19.35
C ASN A 70 37.03 -3.66 19.13
N SER A 71 36.35 -4.65 19.72
CA SER A 71 36.54 -6.06 19.37
C SER A 71 35.27 -6.59 18.73
N GLY A 72 35.30 -6.67 17.40
CA GLY A 72 34.48 -7.62 16.67
C GLY A 72 34.77 -9.03 17.18
N GLY A 73 33.72 -9.74 17.56
CA GLY A 73 33.77 -11.13 17.99
C GLY A 73 32.60 -11.87 17.36
N GLY A 74 32.89 -12.59 16.27
CA GLY A 74 31.95 -13.53 15.68
C GLY A 74 31.78 -14.79 16.53
N SER A 75 30.65 -15.47 16.29
CA SER A 75 30.45 -16.92 16.43
C SER A 75 30.89 -17.57 17.74
N GLY A 76 29.91 -17.77 18.64
CA GLY A 76 30.05 -18.67 19.79
C GLY A 76 28.73 -19.35 20.13
N THR A 77 28.66 -20.66 19.86
CA THR A 77 27.74 -21.62 20.44
C THR A 77 27.78 -21.55 21.97
N GLY A 78 26.63 -21.26 22.58
CA GLY A 78 26.43 -21.31 24.03
C GLY A 78 25.01 -20.89 24.36
N GLY A 79 24.21 -21.80 24.90
CA GLY A 79 22.85 -21.52 25.35
C GLY A 79 22.87 -20.38 26.37
N ASN A 80 22.36 -19.22 25.98
CA ASN A 80 22.15 -18.10 26.88
C ASN A 80 21.14 -17.13 26.27
N LEU A 81 20.25 -16.59 27.12
CA LEU A 81 19.16 -15.65 26.82
C LEU A 81 19.66 -14.27 26.31
N SER A 82 20.63 -14.23 25.39
CA SER A 82 21.46 -13.06 25.09
C SER A 82 21.01 -12.21 23.90
N ALA A 83 19.74 -12.23 23.52
CA ALA A 83 19.24 -11.25 22.56
C ALA A 83 18.70 -10.04 23.34
N VAL A 84 19.44 -8.92 23.31
CA VAL A 84 19.00 -7.61 23.80
C VAL A 84 18.89 -6.71 22.57
N ALA A 85 17.67 -6.29 22.25
CA ALA A 85 17.38 -5.36 21.16
C ALA A 85 17.41 -3.91 21.68
N ALA A 86 17.64 -2.95 20.78
CA ALA A 86 17.50 -1.54 21.12
C ALA A 86 16.02 -1.23 21.48
N PRO A 87 15.76 -0.38 22.51
CA PRO A 87 14.39 0.00 22.87
C PRO A 87 13.66 0.70 21.72
N VAL A 88 12.47 0.20 21.36
CA VAL A 88 11.59 0.80 20.33
C VAL A 88 10.37 1.45 20.97
N ALA A 89 9.89 2.53 20.36
CA ALA A 89 8.66 3.20 20.81
C ALA A 89 7.41 2.36 20.47
N PHE A 90 6.32 2.56 21.21
CA PHE A 90 5.05 1.95 20.85
C PHE A 90 4.58 2.37 19.45
N GLY A 91 4.10 1.38 18.71
CA GLY A 91 3.61 1.48 17.35
C GLY A 91 4.71 1.54 16.29
N PHE A 92 5.99 1.54 16.69
CA PHE A 92 7.12 1.46 15.76
C PHE A 92 7.50 -0.01 15.46
N PRO A 93 7.76 -0.37 14.19
CA PRO A 93 8.07 -1.74 13.82
C PRO A 93 9.55 -2.03 14.03
N ALA A 94 9.85 -3.05 14.84
CA ALA A 94 11.20 -3.56 15.03
C ALA A 94 11.43 -4.76 14.10
N LEU A 95 12.50 -4.72 13.30
CA LEU A 95 12.98 -5.89 12.58
C LEU A 95 13.92 -6.69 13.51
N SER A 96 13.57 -7.95 13.78
CA SER A 96 14.35 -8.83 14.67
C SER A 96 14.47 -10.23 14.08
N THR A 97 15.70 -10.74 14.01
CA THR A 97 15.99 -12.12 13.63
C THR A 97 15.96 -13.02 14.87
N PRO A 98 15.14 -14.09 14.92
CA PRO A 98 15.11 -15.00 16.06
C PRO A 98 16.46 -15.70 16.28
N GLY A 99 16.93 -15.72 17.53
CA GLY A 99 18.03 -16.58 17.96
C GLY A 99 17.52 -17.89 18.59
N ALA A 100 18.43 -18.72 19.10
CA ALA A 100 18.08 -19.97 19.78
C ALA A 100 17.18 -19.77 21.01
N GLY A 101 17.32 -18.62 21.68
CA GLY A 101 16.46 -18.21 22.81
C GLY A 101 15.16 -17.51 22.41
N GLY A 102 14.89 -17.34 21.12
CA GLY A 102 13.72 -16.63 20.60
C GLY A 102 14.01 -15.20 20.10
N LEU A 103 12.97 -14.37 20.06
CA LEU A 103 13.03 -12.97 19.64
C LEU A 103 13.35 -12.05 20.83
N ALA A 104 14.13 -11.00 20.60
CA ALA A 104 14.34 -9.93 21.57
C ALA A 104 13.42 -8.75 21.29
N VAL A 105 12.69 -8.33 22.31
CA VAL A 105 11.79 -7.18 22.23
C VAL A 105 12.11 -6.25 23.37
N SER A 106 12.62 -5.06 23.07
CA SER A 106 12.84 -4.02 24.07
C SER A 106 11.93 -2.84 23.77
N ILE A 107 11.10 -2.47 24.74
CA ILE A 107 10.06 -1.46 24.58
C ILE A 107 10.44 -0.26 25.44
N SER A 108 10.51 0.91 24.82
CA SER A 108 10.56 2.17 25.55
C SER A 108 9.13 2.55 25.94
N ALA A 109 8.83 2.41 27.23
CA ALA A 109 7.53 2.75 27.79
C ALA A 109 7.33 4.26 27.74
N GLY A 110 6.42 4.68 26.87
CA GLY A 110 5.96 6.06 26.73
C GLY A 110 4.51 6.07 26.25
N ALA A 111 3.94 7.26 26.09
CA ALA A 111 2.65 7.38 25.43
C ALA A 111 2.76 6.90 23.97
N LEU A 112 1.68 6.34 23.44
CA LEU A 112 1.57 6.08 22.02
C LEU A 112 1.76 7.38 21.23
N SER A 113 2.48 7.33 20.10
CA SER A 113 2.66 8.52 19.27
C SER A 113 1.31 9.07 18.80
N ALA A 114 1.16 10.40 18.81
CA ALA A 114 -0.09 11.06 18.39
C ALA A 114 -0.53 10.61 16.98
N ALA A 115 0.41 10.44 16.05
CA ALA A 115 0.12 9.97 14.70
C ALA A 115 -0.57 8.59 14.66
N ILE A 116 -0.17 7.66 15.54
CA ILE A 116 -0.78 6.32 15.59
C ILE A 116 -2.12 6.37 16.34
N ALA A 117 -2.23 7.19 17.38
CA ALA A 117 -3.50 7.45 18.05
C ALA A 117 -4.55 8.04 17.09
N ASP A 118 -4.16 9.01 16.26
CA ASP A 118 -5.01 9.63 15.25
C ASP A 118 -5.46 8.62 14.19
N ILE A 119 -4.58 7.72 13.75
CA ILE A 119 -4.93 6.63 12.82
C ILE A 119 -5.96 5.69 13.46
N MET A 120 -5.75 5.29 14.72
CA MET A 120 -6.71 4.43 15.43
C MET A 120 -8.06 5.14 15.65
N ALA A 121 -8.06 6.44 15.89
CA ALA A 121 -9.28 7.24 15.99
C ALA A 121 -10.01 7.34 14.65
N ALA A 122 -9.29 7.61 13.56
CA ALA A 122 -9.84 7.65 12.21
C ALA A 122 -10.47 6.30 11.82
N LEU A 123 -9.86 5.20 12.22
CA LEU A 123 -10.35 3.84 11.95
C LEU A 123 -11.59 3.45 12.77
N LYS A 124 -11.92 4.22 13.83
CA LYS A 124 -13.17 4.12 14.60
C LYS A 124 -14.29 5.00 14.01
N GLY A 125 -14.05 5.65 12.88
CA GLY A 125 -15.04 6.46 12.17
C GLY A 125 -16.28 5.65 11.73
N PRO A 126 -17.39 6.34 11.39
CA PRO A 126 -18.65 5.71 11.03
C PRO A 126 -18.61 5.13 9.61
N PHE A 127 -17.88 4.03 9.43
CA PHE A 127 -17.82 3.29 8.16
C PHE A 127 -18.96 2.26 8.06
N LYS A 128 -19.28 1.84 6.83
CA LYS A 128 -20.10 0.63 6.61
C LYS A 128 -19.46 -0.55 7.35
N PHE A 129 -20.27 -1.42 7.95
CA PHE A 129 -19.77 -2.60 8.66
C PHE A 129 -18.85 -3.42 7.75
N GLY A 130 -17.64 -3.71 8.23
CA GLY A 130 -16.59 -4.32 7.43
C GLY A 130 -15.25 -4.16 8.13
N LEU A 131 -14.27 -4.97 7.74
CA LEU A 131 -12.92 -4.82 8.25
C LEU A 131 -12.19 -3.79 7.40
N TRP A 132 -11.83 -2.68 8.03
CA TRP A 132 -11.09 -1.58 7.43
C TRP A 132 -9.69 -1.53 8.02
N GLY A 133 -8.74 -0.97 7.28
CA GLY A 133 -7.39 -0.76 7.77
C GLY A 133 -6.68 0.42 7.15
N VAL A 134 -5.60 0.82 7.82
CA VAL A 134 -4.64 1.83 7.36
C VAL A 134 -3.27 1.18 7.34
N ALA A 135 -2.58 1.28 6.20
CA ALA A 135 -1.22 0.77 6.07
C ALA A 135 -0.24 1.71 6.79
N LEU A 136 0.40 1.22 7.86
CA LEU A 136 1.40 1.99 8.59
C LEU A 136 2.75 1.93 7.86
N TYR A 137 3.18 0.71 7.52
CA TYR A 137 4.52 0.46 7.00
C TYR A 137 4.49 -0.47 5.80
N GLY A 138 5.35 -0.21 4.81
CA GLY A 138 5.60 -1.11 3.68
C GLY A 138 6.87 -1.93 3.88
N VAL A 139 6.83 -3.21 3.52
CA VAL A 139 7.95 -4.15 3.67
C VAL A 139 8.62 -4.38 2.31
N LEU A 140 9.96 -4.36 2.29
CA LEU A 140 10.80 -4.57 1.10
C LEU A 140 11.75 -5.74 1.35
N PRO A 141 11.34 -6.98 0.99
CA PRO A 141 12.13 -8.19 1.23
C PRO A 141 13.54 -8.14 0.65
N SER A 142 13.72 -7.55 -0.53
CA SER A 142 15.03 -7.43 -1.20
C SER A 142 16.03 -6.54 -0.46
N GLN A 143 15.56 -5.60 0.36
CA GLN A 143 16.43 -4.79 1.21
C GLN A 143 16.77 -5.52 2.51
N ILE A 144 15.80 -6.23 3.10
CA ILE A 144 16.00 -7.05 4.30
C ILE A 144 16.99 -8.19 4.02
N ALA A 145 16.89 -8.82 2.85
CA ALA A 145 17.75 -9.93 2.43
C ALA A 145 19.26 -9.57 2.38
N LYS A 146 19.61 -8.28 2.34
CA LYS A 146 21.02 -7.85 2.37
C LYS A 146 21.66 -8.09 3.73
N ASP A 147 20.89 -7.91 4.80
CA ASP A 147 21.32 -8.07 6.19
C ASP A 147 20.87 -9.42 6.78
N ASP A 148 19.81 -10.02 6.23
CA ASP A 148 19.30 -11.36 6.58
C ASP A 148 18.95 -12.19 5.32
N PRO A 149 19.96 -12.81 4.67
CA PRO A 149 19.76 -13.58 3.43
C PRO A 149 18.84 -14.79 3.59
N ASN A 150 18.67 -15.31 4.80
CA ASN A 150 17.83 -16.48 5.08
C ASN A 150 16.37 -16.09 5.35
N MET A 151 16.03 -14.80 5.34
CA MET A 151 14.64 -14.30 5.50
C MET A 151 13.97 -14.80 6.79
N MET A 152 14.75 -14.95 7.87
CA MET A 152 14.25 -15.44 9.16
C MET A 152 13.70 -14.33 10.05
N SER A 153 14.00 -13.08 9.70
CA SER A 153 13.57 -11.88 10.41
C SER A 153 12.05 -11.79 10.51
N LYS A 154 11.61 -11.25 11.64
CA LYS A 154 10.23 -10.95 11.97
C LYS A 154 10.08 -9.46 12.20
N ILE A 155 8.92 -8.92 11.87
CA ILE A 155 8.54 -7.55 12.20
C ILE A 155 7.70 -7.61 13.46
N VAL A 156 8.17 -6.96 14.53
CA VAL A 156 7.52 -6.91 15.82
C VAL A 156 7.00 -5.49 16.05
N THR A 157 5.69 -5.36 16.27
CA THR A 157 5.07 -4.08 16.63
C THR A 157 4.37 -4.24 17.98
N SER A 158 4.53 -3.26 18.88
CA SER A 158 3.91 -3.30 20.20
C SER A 158 3.07 -2.06 20.46
N LEU A 159 2.00 -2.19 21.24
CA LEU A 159 1.12 -1.09 21.66
C LEU A 159 0.77 -1.24 23.16
N PRO A 160 0.42 -0.17 23.87
CA PRO A 160 -0.21 -0.28 25.17
C PRO A 160 -1.51 -1.09 25.05
N ALA A 161 -1.72 -2.10 25.91
CA ALA A 161 -2.87 -2.99 25.74
C ALA A 161 -4.22 -2.27 25.94
N ASP A 162 -4.29 -1.34 26.89
CA ASP A 162 -5.53 -0.61 27.19
C ASP A 162 -5.97 0.36 26.07
N ASP A 163 -5.09 0.70 25.13
CA ASP A 163 -5.45 1.49 23.94
C ASP A 163 -6.18 0.66 22.88
N ILE A 164 -6.05 -0.67 22.95
CA ILE A 164 -6.59 -1.59 21.95
C ILE A 164 -7.73 -2.46 22.46
N THR A 165 -7.81 -2.73 23.77
CA THR A 165 -8.83 -3.61 24.35
C THR A 165 -10.13 -2.87 24.63
N GLU A 166 -11.26 -3.57 24.49
CA GLU A 166 -12.60 -3.01 24.83
C GLU A 166 -12.78 -2.78 26.34
N SER A 167 -11.97 -3.46 27.15
CA SER A 167 -12.01 -3.39 28.61
C SER A 167 -10.58 -3.38 29.17
N PRO A 168 -10.32 -2.67 30.29
CA PRO A 168 -8.99 -2.63 30.88
C PRO A 168 -8.47 -4.02 31.21
N VAL A 169 -7.23 -4.33 30.84
CA VAL A 169 -6.65 -5.67 31.04
C VAL A 169 -6.55 -6.02 32.52
N SER A 170 -6.41 -5.02 33.39
CA SER A 170 -6.37 -5.18 34.84
C SER A 170 -7.68 -5.75 35.44
N SER A 171 -8.80 -5.60 34.72
CA SER A 171 -10.13 -6.10 35.13
C SER A 171 -10.44 -7.50 34.60
N LEU A 172 -9.59 -8.07 33.75
CA LEU A 172 -9.81 -9.39 33.16
C LEU A 172 -9.56 -10.50 34.18
N PRO A 173 -10.45 -11.51 34.25
CA PRO A 173 -10.19 -12.74 34.99
C PRO A 173 -8.83 -13.35 34.65
N LEU A 174 -8.14 -13.89 35.66
CA LEU A 174 -6.81 -14.48 35.48
C LEU A 174 -6.82 -15.69 34.53
N ASP A 175 -7.92 -16.43 34.48
CA ASP A 175 -8.15 -17.62 33.66
C ASP A 175 -8.63 -17.33 32.23
N LYS A 176 -8.85 -16.06 31.86
CA LYS A 176 -9.24 -15.69 30.49
C LYS A 176 -8.08 -15.89 29.52
N ALA A 177 -8.26 -16.81 28.58
CA ALA A 177 -7.30 -17.07 27.50
C ALA A 177 -7.36 -16.07 26.33
N THR A 178 -8.43 -15.27 26.23
CA THR A 178 -8.62 -14.28 25.15
C THR A 178 -9.27 -13.00 25.67
N VAL A 179 -9.02 -11.89 24.95
CA VAL A 179 -9.60 -10.57 25.19
C VAL A 179 -10.11 -9.97 23.87
N ASN A 180 -11.24 -9.27 23.93
CA ASN A 180 -11.75 -8.52 22.79
C ASN A 180 -10.94 -7.25 22.55
N VAL A 181 -10.72 -6.93 21.28
CA VAL A 181 -9.94 -5.77 20.85
C VAL A 181 -10.68 -4.99 19.78
N ASN A 182 -10.61 -3.66 19.88
CA ASN A 182 -11.16 -2.76 18.88
C ASN A 182 -10.28 -2.69 17.63
N VAL A 183 -8.97 -2.86 17.80
CA VAL A 183 -7.97 -2.77 16.73
C VAL A 183 -6.97 -3.91 16.83
N ARG A 184 -6.40 -4.32 15.68
CA ARG A 184 -5.24 -5.22 15.62
C ARG A 184 -4.18 -4.66 14.68
N VAL A 185 -2.92 -5.00 14.93
CA VAL A 185 -1.81 -4.75 14.00
C VAL A 185 -1.52 -6.05 13.26
N VAL A 186 -1.62 -6.04 11.94
CA VAL A 186 -1.55 -7.24 11.10
C VAL A 186 -0.75 -7.00 9.83
N ASP A 187 -0.21 -8.08 9.26
CA ASP A 187 0.29 -8.06 7.89
C ASP A 187 -0.89 -8.05 6.89
N ASP A 188 -0.81 -7.19 5.88
CA ASP A 188 -1.79 -7.11 4.80
C ASP A 188 -1.07 -6.98 3.45
N VAL A 189 -1.54 -7.70 2.42
CA VAL A 189 -0.92 -7.69 1.09
C VAL A 189 -1.81 -6.90 0.15
N LYS A 190 -1.28 -5.79 -0.35
CA LYS A 190 -1.95 -4.93 -1.34
C LYS A 190 -0.91 -4.41 -2.32
N ASP A 191 -1.32 -4.27 -3.58
CA ASP A 191 -0.48 -3.72 -4.66
C ASP A 191 0.87 -4.47 -4.76
N GLU A 192 0.82 -5.81 -4.67
CA GLU A 192 1.99 -6.70 -4.73
C GLU A 192 3.05 -6.42 -3.65
N ARG A 193 2.65 -5.81 -2.54
CA ARG A 193 3.53 -5.50 -1.41
C ARG A 193 2.90 -5.95 -0.09
N GLN A 194 3.72 -6.57 0.75
CA GLN A 194 3.36 -6.79 2.15
C GLN A 194 3.48 -5.48 2.93
N ASN A 195 2.44 -5.14 3.68
CA ASN A 195 2.37 -3.99 4.54
C ASN A 195 2.06 -4.43 5.98
N ILE A 196 2.45 -3.63 6.96
CA ILE A 196 1.97 -3.72 8.34
C ILE A 196 0.88 -2.66 8.52
N SER A 197 -0.31 -3.11 8.87
CA SER A 197 -1.53 -2.29 8.89
C SER A 197 -2.21 -2.37 10.25
N VAL A 198 -2.90 -1.30 10.65
CA VAL A 198 -3.88 -1.35 11.74
C VAL A 198 -5.24 -1.65 11.14
N VAL A 199 -5.97 -2.62 11.69
CA VAL A 199 -7.31 -3.02 11.22
C VAL A 199 -8.36 -2.93 12.33
N SER A 200 -9.61 -2.61 11.97
CA SER A 200 -10.78 -2.44 12.86
C SER A 200 -12.09 -2.50 12.07
N GLY A 201 -13.23 -2.47 12.75
CA GLY A 201 -14.57 -2.38 12.15
C GLY A 201 -15.41 -3.65 12.24
N VAL A 202 -14.83 -4.75 12.73
CA VAL A 202 -15.53 -6.01 13.04
C VAL A 202 -15.11 -6.51 14.43
N PRO A 203 -15.92 -7.35 15.11
CA PRO A 203 -15.52 -7.98 16.36
C PRO A 203 -14.24 -8.80 16.20
N MET A 204 -13.25 -8.52 17.03
CA MET A 204 -11.96 -9.23 17.04
C MET A 204 -11.56 -9.59 18.46
N SER A 205 -10.80 -10.69 18.58
CA SER A 205 -10.22 -11.09 19.85
C SER A 205 -8.80 -11.61 19.65
N VAL A 206 -7.94 -11.42 20.64
CA VAL A 206 -6.57 -11.93 20.64
C VAL A 206 -6.31 -12.77 21.90
N PRO A 207 -5.35 -13.71 21.85
CA PRO A 207 -4.87 -14.43 23.02
C PRO A 207 -4.38 -13.49 24.13
N VAL A 208 -4.56 -13.90 25.38
CA VAL A 208 -3.91 -13.30 26.55
C VAL A 208 -2.82 -14.26 27.01
N VAL A 209 -1.59 -13.75 27.15
CA VAL A 209 -0.41 -14.53 27.54
C VAL A 209 0.21 -13.94 28.79
N ASP A 210 0.39 -14.76 29.81
CA ASP A 210 1.10 -14.35 31.03
C ASP A 210 2.61 -14.46 30.82
N ALA A 211 3.30 -13.34 31.03
CA ALA A 211 4.75 -13.28 30.95
C ALA A 211 5.41 -13.89 32.19
N LYS A 212 6.48 -14.65 32.00
CA LYS A 212 7.22 -15.31 33.07
C LYS A 212 8.54 -14.58 33.33
N PRO A 213 8.88 -14.26 34.59
CA PRO A 213 10.20 -13.71 34.93
C PRO A 213 11.33 -14.63 34.46
N THR A 214 12.48 -14.03 34.13
CA THR A 214 13.71 -14.76 33.81
C THR A 214 14.77 -14.54 34.89
N GLU A 215 15.94 -15.19 34.73
CA GLU A 215 17.10 -14.93 35.59
C GLU A 215 17.62 -13.49 35.48
N ARG A 216 17.33 -12.78 34.37
CA ARG A 216 17.71 -11.38 34.18
C ARG A 216 16.61 -10.46 34.73
N PRO A 217 16.91 -9.60 35.73
CA PRO A 217 15.94 -8.64 36.24
C PRO A 217 15.40 -7.73 35.14
N GLY A 218 14.08 -7.50 35.14
CA GLY A 218 13.40 -6.67 34.13
C GLY A 218 13.22 -7.34 32.76
N VAL A 219 13.62 -8.61 32.61
CA VAL A 219 13.42 -9.40 31.38
C VAL A 219 12.43 -10.53 31.65
N PHE A 220 11.41 -10.64 30.80
CA PHE A 220 10.35 -11.63 30.88
C PHE A 220 10.28 -12.47 29.60
N THR A 221 9.74 -13.68 29.70
CA THR A 221 9.46 -14.54 28.56
C THR A 221 7.96 -14.65 28.32
N ALA A 222 7.52 -14.56 27.06
CA ALA A 222 6.14 -14.79 26.67
C ALA A 222 6.07 -15.69 25.43
N SER A 223 5.17 -16.67 25.45
CA SER A 223 4.99 -17.63 24.37
C SER A 223 3.66 -17.39 23.67
N ILE A 224 3.70 -16.64 22.57
CA ILE A 224 2.52 -16.44 21.71
C ILE A 224 2.35 -17.71 20.85
N PRO A 225 1.15 -18.31 20.78
CA PRO A 225 0.91 -19.46 19.91
C PRO A 225 1.33 -19.20 18.46
N GLY A 226 2.23 -20.04 17.94
CA GLY A 226 2.72 -19.95 16.56
C GLY A 226 3.81 -18.90 16.29
N ALA A 227 4.27 -18.16 17.30
CA ALA A 227 5.43 -17.28 17.20
C ALA A 227 6.64 -17.85 17.97
N PRO A 228 7.88 -17.45 17.62
CA PRO A 228 9.03 -17.69 18.49
C PRO A 228 8.81 -17.12 19.89
N VAL A 229 9.43 -17.72 20.91
CA VAL A 229 9.41 -17.19 22.29
C VAL A 229 9.90 -15.74 22.28
N LEU A 230 9.19 -14.85 22.97
CA LEU A 230 9.55 -13.45 23.11
C LEU A 230 10.30 -13.24 24.42
N ASN A 231 11.48 -12.62 24.36
CA ASN A 231 12.22 -12.10 25.50
C ASN A 231 11.97 -10.59 25.57
N ILE A 232 11.14 -10.17 26.52
CA ILE A 232 10.58 -8.82 26.58
C ILE A 232 11.22 -8.05 27.72
N SER A 233 11.70 -6.85 27.42
CA SER A 233 12.11 -5.86 28.41
C SER A 233 11.33 -4.57 28.20
N VAL A 234 10.82 -3.99 29.27
CA VAL A 234 10.08 -2.71 29.24
C VAL A 234 10.89 -1.70 30.04
N ASN A 235 11.29 -0.60 29.38
CA ASN A 235 12.18 0.40 29.96
C ASN A 235 11.54 1.79 29.91
N ASN A 236 11.51 2.49 31.04
CA ASN A 236 10.88 3.80 31.19
C ASN A 236 11.87 4.98 31.01
N SER A 237 13.16 4.72 30.82
CA SER A 237 14.22 5.74 30.93
C SER A 237 15.19 5.80 29.76
N THR A 238 15.04 4.91 28.78
CA THR A 238 15.93 4.85 27.60
C THR A 238 15.30 5.53 26.38
N PRO A 239 16.10 6.31 25.61
CA PRO A 239 15.65 6.88 24.34
C PRO A 239 15.15 5.78 23.40
N ALA A 240 13.98 5.99 22.81
CA ALA A 240 13.42 5.09 21.81
C ALA A 240 14.09 5.29 20.45
N VAL A 241 14.37 4.19 19.75
CA VAL A 241 14.72 4.24 18.32
C VAL A 241 13.52 4.75 17.54
N GLN A 242 13.75 5.78 16.71
CA GLN A 242 12.74 6.36 15.81
C GLN A 242 13.08 6.18 14.32
N THR A 243 14.19 5.52 14.01
CA THR A 243 14.63 5.26 12.63
C THR A 243 14.23 3.85 12.21
N LEU A 244 13.59 3.74 11.04
CA LEU A 244 13.14 2.44 10.54
C LEU A 244 14.34 1.64 10.05
N SER A 245 14.31 0.32 10.28
CA SER A 245 15.33 -0.58 9.75
C SER A 245 15.29 -0.60 8.21
N PRO A 246 16.43 -0.80 7.54
CA PRO A 246 16.45 -1.03 6.10
C PRO A 246 15.43 -2.09 5.66
N GLY A 247 14.63 -1.75 4.67
CA GLY A 247 13.57 -2.61 4.15
C GLY A 247 12.21 -2.49 4.84
N VAL A 248 12.08 -1.62 5.85
CA VAL A 248 10.78 -1.15 6.36
C VAL A 248 10.63 0.34 6.03
N THR A 249 9.51 0.71 5.42
CA THR A 249 9.24 2.07 4.96
C THR A 249 7.97 2.60 5.60
N ASN A 250 7.92 3.89 5.95
CA ASN A 250 6.68 4.52 6.40
C ASN A 250 5.82 4.82 5.17
N ASN A 251 4.58 4.32 5.14
CA ASN A 251 3.65 4.69 4.07
C ASN A 251 3.15 6.12 4.30
N THR A 252 3.27 7.01 3.33
CA THR A 252 2.75 8.38 3.48
C THR A 252 1.24 8.46 3.22
N ASP A 253 0.74 7.49 2.46
CA ASP A 253 -0.69 7.27 2.23
C ASP A 253 -1.30 6.61 3.47
N LYS A 254 -2.17 7.36 4.15
CA LYS A 254 -2.86 6.94 5.38
C LYS A 254 -4.37 6.81 5.18
N ASP A 255 -4.81 6.62 3.93
CA ASP A 255 -6.23 6.45 3.63
C ASP A 255 -6.78 5.19 4.31
N VAL A 256 -7.99 5.30 4.85
CA VAL A 256 -8.74 4.15 5.35
C VAL A 256 -9.27 3.35 4.16
N ARG A 257 -8.91 2.06 4.10
CA ARG A 257 -9.27 1.15 3.00
C ARG A 257 -9.83 -0.16 3.52
N PRO A 258 -10.64 -0.91 2.75
CA PRO A 258 -11.02 -2.26 3.14
C PRO A 258 -9.76 -3.12 3.35
N ALA A 259 -9.68 -3.84 4.47
CA ALA A 259 -8.59 -4.76 4.74
C ALA A 259 -8.64 -5.95 3.76
N GLY A 260 -7.49 -6.59 3.48
CA GLY A 260 -7.45 -7.80 2.67
C GLY A 260 -8.20 -8.99 3.30
N PHE A 261 -8.69 -9.92 2.49
CA PHE A 261 -9.34 -11.16 2.95
C PHE A 261 -8.38 -12.10 3.69
N THR A 262 -7.09 -12.00 3.41
CA THR A 262 -6.01 -12.79 3.99
C THR A 262 -5.22 -12.02 5.04
N GLN A 263 -5.71 -10.84 5.47
CA GLN A 263 -5.08 -10.03 6.51
C GLN A 263 -4.74 -10.87 7.75
N GLY A 264 -3.56 -10.63 8.31
CA GLY A 264 -3.03 -11.37 9.45
C GLY A 264 -2.66 -12.83 9.17
N GLY A 265 -2.70 -13.29 7.92
CA GLY A 265 -2.37 -14.68 7.55
C GLY A 265 -1.00 -15.13 8.05
N ASN A 266 -0.04 -14.21 8.08
CA ASN A 266 1.33 -14.44 8.55
C ASN A 266 1.66 -13.61 9.80
N THR A 267 0.64 -13.29 10.61
CA THR A 267 0.77 -12.54 11.87
C THR A 267 0.32 -13.39 13.05
N ARG A 268 1.06 -13.29 14.16
CA ARG A 268 0.68 -13.85 15.47
C ARG A 268 0.78 -12.74 16.50
N ASP A 269 -0.33 -12.47 17.17
CA ASP A 269 -0.45 -11.38 18.12
C ASP A 269 -1.11 -11.82 19.42
N ALA A 270 -0.83 -11.08 20.50
CA ALA A 270 -1.39 -11.33 21.82
C ALA A 270 -1.31 -10.09 22.72
N VAL A 271 -2.16 -10.07 23.75
CA VAL A 271 -1.98 -9.19 24.91
C VAL A 271 -1.15 -9.92 25.95
N ILE A 272 -0.03 -9.32 26.33
CA ILE A 272 0.94 -9.87 27.27
C ILE A 272 0.74 -9.20 28.63
N ARG A 273 0.38 -10.00 29.63
CA ARG A 273 0.19 -9.56 31.02
C ARG A 273 1.43 -9.90 31.84
N PHE A 274 1.98 -8.90 32.52
CA PHE A 274 3.13 -9.10 33.40
C PHE A 274 2.68 -9.50 34.81
N PRO A 275 3.55 -10.17 35.59
CA PRO A 275 3.29 -10.43 37.00
C PRO A 275 2.95 -9.14 37.76
N LYS A 276 1.95 -9.20 38.65
CA LYS A 276 1.42 -8.02 39.35
C LYS A 276 2.51 -7.22 40.10
N ASP A 277 3.48 -7.93 40.67
CA ASP A 277 4.57 -7.33 41.46
C ASP A 277 5.67 -6.69 40.60
N SER A 278 5.61 -6.83 39.28
CA SER A 278 6.58 -6.23 38.36
C SER A 278 6.36 -4.73 38.11
N GLY A 279 5.15 -4.22 38.37
CA GLY A 279 4.80 -2.82 38.09
C GLY A 279 4.66 -2.45 36.61
N HIS A 280 4.74 -3.42 35.68
CA HIS A 280 4.56 -3.19 34.25
C HIS A 280 3.10 -3.33 33.83
N ASN A 281 2.62 -2.37 33.03
CA ASN A 281 1.31 -2.48 32.37
C ASN A 281 1.33 -3.58 31.31
N ALA A 282 0.14 -4.10 30.97
CA ALA A 282 -0.01 -5.07 29.89
C ALA A 282 0.33 -4.44 28.53
N VAL A 283 0.91 -5.25 27.65
CA VAL A 283 1.38 -4.81 26.33
C VAL A 283 0.79 -5.70 25.25
N TYR A 284 0.23 -5.11 24.21
CA TYR A 284 -0.08 -5.83 22.98
C TYR A 284 1.18 -6.00 22.13
N VAL A 285 1.41 -7.19 21.61
CA VAL A 285 2.49 -7.48 20.67
C VAL A 285 1.96 -8.21 19.46
N SER A 286 2.34 -7.74 18.28
CA SER A 286 2.09 -8.38 16.99
C SER A 286 3.42 -8.74 16.32
N VAL A 287 3.54 -10.00 15.92
CA VAL A 287 4.72 -10.57 15.25
C VAL A 287 4.32 -11.04 13.86
N SER A 288 4.85 -10.39 12.82
CA SER A 288 4.59 -10.74 11.43
C SER A 288 5.84 -11.31 10.76
N ASP A 289 5.65 -12.33 9.93
CA ASP A 289 6.72 -12.87 9.09
C ASP A 289 7.08 -11.90 7.97
N VAL A 290 8.36 -11.84 7.58
CA VAL A 290 8.77 -11.13 6.35
C VAL A 290 8.58 -12.07 5.16
N LEU A 291 7.66 -11.74 4.26
CA LEU A 291 7.35 -12.60 3.11
C LEU A 291 8.35 -12.42 1.98
N SER A 292 8.75 -13.52 1.33
CA SER A 292 9.51 -13.45 0.07
C SER A 292 8.63 -12.89 -1.06
N PRO A 293 9.23 -12.40 -2.17
CA PRO A 293 8.45 -11.96 -3.33
C PRO A 293 7.47 -13.02 -3.85
N ASP A 294 7.86 -14.31 -3.85
CA ASP A 294 7.01 -15.41 -4.26
C ASP A 294 5.82 -15.61 -3.31
N GLN A 295 6.05 -15.48 -2.00
CA GLN A 295 4.98 -15.57 -0.99
C GLN A 295 4.04 -14.37 -1.06
N VAL A 296 4.55 -13.16 -1.33
CA VAL A 296 3.73 -11.97 -1.56
C VAL A 296 2.84 -12.18 -2.79
N LYS A 297 3.41 -12.72 -3.88
CA LYS A 297 2.63 -13.06 -5.07
C LYS A 297 1.53 -14.08 -4.77
N GLN A 298 1.84 -15.15 -4.06
CA GLN A 298 0.84 -16.16 -3.67
C GLN A 298 -0.29 -15.55 -2.83
N ARG A 299 0.04 -14.67 -1.88
CA ARG A 299 -0.96 -13.95 -1.08
C ARG A 299 -1.80 -13.02 -1.95
N GLN A 300 -1.19 -12.30 -2.89
CA GLN A 300 -1.91 -11.42 -3.82
C GLN A 300 -2.85 -12.21 -4.75
N ASP A 301 -2.43 -13.37 -5.25
CA ASP A 301 -3.26 -14.23 -6.09
C ASP A 301 -4.46 -14.80 -5.30
N GLU A 302 -4.27 -15.17 -4.03
CA GLU A 302 -5.35 -15.61 -3.13
C GLU A 302 -6.32 -14.46 -2.76
N GLU A 303 -5.80 -13.25 -2.51
CA GLU A 303 -6.63 -12.05 -2.32
C GLU A 303 -7.52 -11.80 -3.54
N ASN A 304 -6.94 -11.82 -4.73
CA ASN A 304 -7.67 -11.63 -5.98
C ASN A 304 -8.74 -12.71 -6.18
N ARG A 305 -8.42 -13.98 -5.86
CA ARG A 305 -9.38 -15.09 -5.94
C ARG A 305 -10.56 -14.90 -5.00
N ARG A 306 -10.30 -14.59 -3.72
CA ARG A 306 -11.37 -14.34 -2.72
C ARG A 306 -12.20 -13.12 -3.07
N GLN A 307 -11.56 -12.08 -3.59
CA GLN A 307 -12.26 -10.90 -4.06
C GLN A 307 -13.22 -11.22 -5.21
N GLN A 308 -12.79 -12.03 -6.18
CA GLN A 308 -13.66 -12.48 -7.27
C GLN A 308 -14.85 -13.32 -6.77
N GLU A 309 -14.62 -14.20 -5.79
CA GLU A 309 -15.69 -15.01 -5.16
C GLU A 309 -16.68 -14.13 -4.39
N TRP A 310 -16.18 -13.11 -3.68
CA TRP A 310 -17.01 -12.10 -3.04
C TRP A 310 -17.83 -11.33 -4.05
N ASP A 311 -17.20 -10.84 -5.12
CA ASP A 311 -17.86 -10.03 -6.16
C ASP A 311 -18.96 -10.80 -6.89
N ALA A 312 -18.74 -12.10 -7.14
CA ALA A 312 -19.73 -12.97 -7.75
C ALA A 312 -20.98 -13.15 -6.87
N THR A 313 -20.83 -13.03 -5.54
CA THR A 313 -21.92 -13.19 -4.57
C THR A 313 -22.50 -11.86 -4.07
N HIS A 314 -21.81 -10.74 -4.31
CA HIS A 314 -22.20 -9.38 -3.92
C HIS A 314 -22.21 -8.43 -5.13
N PRO A 315 -23.08 -8.67 -6.14
CA PRO A 315 -23.04 -7.97 -7.42
C PRO A 315 -23.26 -6.46 -7.31
N VAL A 316 -24.07 -5.99 -6.34
CA VAL A 316 -24.27 -4.55 -6.09
C VAL A 316 -22.98 -3.89 -5.61
N GLU A 317 -22.32 -4.49 -4.62
CA GLU A 317 -21.06 -3.96 -4.08
C GLU A 317 -19.94 -4.03 -5.14
N ALA A 318 -19.88 -5.11 -5.91
CA ALA A 318 -18.94 -5.23 -7.02
C ALA A 318 -19.16 -4.13 -8.07
N ALA A 319 -20.42 -3.81 -8.40
CA ALA A 319 -20.75 -2.72 -9.30
C ALA A 319 -20.42 -1.34 -8.72
N GLU A 320 -20.66 -1.11 -7.42
CA GLU A 320 -20.31 0.14 -6.71
C GLU A 320 -18.80 0.38 -6.75
N ARG A 321 -17.99 -0.65 -6.44
CA ARG A 321 -16.53 -0.55 -6.50
C ARG A 321 -15.99 -0.34 -7.91
N ASN A 322 -16.59 -0.99 -8.92
CA ASN A 322 -16.24 -0.77 -10.32
C ASN A 322 -16.55 0.66 -10.77
N TYR A 323 -17.68 1.23 -10.33
CA TYR A 323 -18.04 2.62 -10.58
C TYR A 323 -17.03 3.59 -9.94
N GLU A 324 -16.70 3.40 -8.67
CA GLU A 324 -15.74 4.27 -7.99
C GLU A 324 -14.34 4.17 -8.62
N ARG A 325 -13.90 2.98 -9.04
CA ARG A 325 -12.65 2.83 -9.81
C ARG A 325 -12.71 3.60 -11.13
N ALA A 326 -13.78 3.46 -11.91
CA ALA A 326 -13.93 4.18 -13.18
C ALA A 326 -14.00 5.70 -12.98
N ARG A 327 -14.61 6.16 -11.88
CA ARG A 327 -14.64 7.57 -11.49
C ARG A 327 -13.25 8.11 -11.15
N ALA A 328 -12.46 7.36 -10.36
CA ALA A 328 -11.09 7.73 -10.05
C ALA A 328 -10.20 7.77 -11.30
N GLU A 329 -10.31 6.79 -12.20
CA GLU A 329 -9.59 6.77 -13.48
C GLU A 329 -9.95 7.97 -14.37
N LEU A 330 -11.22 8.39 -14.39
CA LEU A 330 -11.64 9.59 -15.12
C LEU A 330 -11.05 10.87 -14.51
N ASN A 331 -11.03 10.98 -13.18
CA ASN A 331 -10.43 12.12 -12.49
C ASN A 331 -8.93 12.24 -12.81
N GLN A 332 -8.20 11.13 -12.77
CA GLN A 332 -6.79 11.09 -13.18
C GLN A 332 -6.60 11.50 -14.64
N ALA A 333 -7.45 11.00 -15.55
CA ALA A 333 -7.40 11.40 -16.95
C ALA A 333 -7.70 12.90 -17.17
N ASN A 334 -8.56 13.51 -16.34
CA ASN A 334 -8.81 14.95 -16.37
C ASN A 334 -7.58 15.75 -15.92
N GLU A 335 -6.89 15.30 -14.86
CA GLU A 335 -5.63 15.90 -14.42
C GLU A 335 -4.53 15.77 -15.50
N ASP A 336 -4.46 14.63 -16.17
CA ASP A 336 -3.54 14.42 -17.31
C ASP A 336 -3.81 15.38 -18.46
N VAL A 337 -5.08 15.60 -18.81
CA VAL A 337 -5.46 16.59 -19.83
C VAL A 337 -5.02 17.99 -19.40
N ALA A 338 -5.29 18.39 -18.15
CA ALA A 338 -4.88 19.70 -17.63
C ALA A 338 -3.36 19.89 -17.70
N ARG A 339 -2.58 18.88 -17.26
CA ARG A 339 -1.10 18.91 -17.36
C ARG A 339 -0.60 19.05 -18.80
N ASN A 340 -1.22 18.36 -19.74
CA ASN A 340 -0.83 18.44 -21.15
C ASN A 340 -1.25 19.76 -21.81
N GLN A 341 -2.37 20.36 -21.40
CA GLN A 341 -2.77 21.71 -21.82
C GLN A 341 -1.75 22.76 -21.36
N GLU A 342 -1.29 22.68 -20.10
CA GLU A 342 -0.23 23.57 -19.59
C GLU A 342 1.08 23.39 -20.35
N ARG A 343 1.48 22.15 -20.63
CA ARG A 343 2.67 21.84 -21.44
C ARG A 343 2.56 22.44 -22.83
N GLN A 344 1.42 22.25 -23.50
CA GLN A 344 1.17 22.80 -24.83
C GLN A 344 1.24 24.34 -24.82
N ALA A 345 0.60 25.00 -23.86
CA ALA A 345 0.61 26.45 -23.74
C ALA A 345 2.04 27.00 -23.58
N LYS A 346 2.86 26.35 -22.75
CA LYS A 346 4.28 26.69 -22.59
C LYS A 346 5.07 26.45 -23.88
N ALA A 347 4.85 25.33 -24.57
CA ALA A 347 5.53 25.02 -25.81
C ALA A 347 5.20 26.05 -26.92
N VAL A 348 3.95 26.48 -27.02
CA VAL A 348 3.53 27.55 -27.95
C VAL A 348 4.21 28.88 -27.63
N GLN A 349 4.30 29.25 -26.36
CA GLN A 349 4.98 30.47 -25.93
C GLN A 349 6.48 30.43 -26.32
N VAL A 350 7.17 29.33 -26.03
CA VAL A 350 8.59 29.15 -26.36
C VAL A 350 8.80 29.15 -27.87
N TYR A 351 7.95 28.46 -28.63
CA TYR A 351 8.00 28.46 -30.09
C TYR A 351 7.93 29.88 -30.67
N ASN A 352 6.96 30.69 -30.22
CA ASN A 352 6.81 32.07 -30.70
C ASN A 352 8.01 32.95 -30.33
N SER A 353 8.59 32.77 -29.13
CA SER A 353 9.82 33.46 -28.71
C SER A 353 11.00 33.10 -29.60
N ARG A 354 11.26 31.80 -29.80
CA ARG A 354 12.39 31.33 -30.62
C ARG A 354 12.23 31.69 -32.09
N LYS A 355 11.00 31.68 -32.59
CA LYS A 355 10.70 32.18 -33.93
C LYS A 355 11.10 33.64 -34.10
N SER A 356 10.71 34.49 -33.14
CA SER A 356 11.02 35.92 -33.18
C SER A 356 12.54 36.18 -33.10
N GLU A 357 13.26 35.42 -32.26
CA GLU A 357 14.72 35.48 -32.17
C GLU A 357 15.41 35.08 -33.48
N LEU A 358 14.95 34.00 -34.12
CA LEU A 358 15.47 33.54 -35.40
C LEU A 358 15.21 34.56 -36.52
N ASP A 359 13.99 35.12 -36.57
CA ASP A 359 13.63 36.14 -37.55
C ASP A 359 14.52 37.40 -37.40
N ALA A 360 14.85 37.80 -36.17
CA ALA A 360 15.78 38.91 -35.89
C ALA A 360 17.24 38.59 -36.28
N ALA A 361 17.71 37.37 -35.99
CA ALA A 361 19.05 36.93 -36.38
C ALA A 361 19.21 36.88 -37.91
N ASN A 362 18.19 36.37 -38.61
CA ASN A 362 18.15 36.34 -40.07
C ASN A 362 18.20 37.74 -40.70
N LYS A 363 17.50 38.72 -40.10
CA LYS A 363 17.59 40.11 -40.54
C LYS A 363 19.01 40.67 -40.37
N THR A 364 19.65 40.42 -39.24
CA THR A 364 21.03 40.85 -38.96
C THR A 364 22.02 40.25 -39.95
N LEU A 365 21.85 38.97 -40.30
CA LEU A 365 22.66 38.31 -41.33
C LEU A 365 22.44 38.94 -42.71
N ALA A 366 21.19 39.21 -43.09
CA ALA A 366 20.87 39.84 -44.37
C ALA A 366 21.51 41.24 -44.50
N ASP A 367 21.45 42.04 -43.44
CA ASP A 367 22.09 43.36 -43.38
C ASP A 367 23.62 43.26 -43.51
N ALA A 368 24.25 42.27 -42.85
CA ALA A 368 25.69 42.04 -42.96
C ALA A 368 26.12 41.56 -44.37
N ILE A 369 25.31 40.72 -45.03
CA ILE A 369 25.55 40.30 -46.41
C ILE A 369 25.42 41.49 -47.38
N ALA A 370 24.44 42.37 -47.16
CA ALA A 370 24.30 43.60 -47.94
C ALA A 370 25.51 44.54 -47.75
N GLU A 371 26.06 44.63 -46.53
CA GLU A 371 27.29 45.40 -46.23
C GLU A 371 28.50 44.84 -47.01
N ILE A 372 28.67 43.51 -47.07
CA ILE A 372 29.73 42.89 -47.89
C ILE A 372 29.61 43.31 -49.35
N LYS A 373 28.39 43.22 -49.91
CA LYS A 373 28.12 43.57 -51.31
C LYS A 373 28.43 45.04 -51.61
N GLN A 374 28.20 45.95 -50.65
CA GLN A 374 28.53 47.36 -50.81
C GLN A 374 30.03 47.62 -51.00
N PHE A 375 30.88 46.84 -50.32
CA PHE A 375 32.34 46.97 -50.37
C PHE A 375 33.03 45.98 -51.33
N GLU A 376 32.28 45.14 -52.02
CA GLU A 376 32.78 44.10 -52.94
C GLU A 376 33.72 44.65 -54.03
N ARG A 377 33.50 45.89 -54.46
CA ARG A 377 34.37 46.60 -55.41
C ARG A 377 35.84 46.74 -54.94
N PHE A 378 36.10 46.63 -53.65
CA PHE A 378 37.45 46.70 -53.06
C PHE A 378 38.05 45.31 -52.74
N ALA A 379 37.37 44.20 -53.10
CA ALA A 379 37.82 42.86 -52.75
C ALA A 379 39.20 42.50 -53.36
N HIS A 380 39.51 43.03 -54.54
CA HIS A 380 40.77 42.78 -55.26
C HIS A 380 41.78 43.95 -55.19
N ASP A 381 41.56 44.91 -54.30
CA ASP A 381 42.46 46.07 -54.11
C ASP A 381 42.97 46.15 -52.66
N PRO A 382 44.02 45.40 -52.29
CA PRO A 382 44.50 45.28 -50.92
C PRO A 382 45.02 46.59 -50.31
N MET A 383 45.37 47.58 -51.14
CA MET A 383 45.94 48.87 -50.70
C MET A 383 44.84 49.92 -50.45
N ALA A 384 43.62 49.72 -50.95
CA ALA A 384 42.50 50.64 -50.72
C ALA A 384 41.94 50.52 -49.30
N GLY A 385 41.66 51.67 -48.65
CA GLY A 385 41.03 51.68 -47.33
C GLY A 385 39.67 50.95 -47.27
N GLY A 386 38.97 50.84 -48.40
CA GLY A 386 37.72 50.07 -48.55
C GLY A 386 37.90 48.55 -48.44
N HIS A 387 39.11 48.03 -48.66
CA HIS A 387 39.40 46.59 -48.52
C HIS A 387 39.27 46.13 -47.06
N ARG A 388 39.71 46.96 -46.11
CA ARG A 388 39.54 46.69 -44.67
C ARG A 388 38.06 46.66 -44.27
N MET A 389 37.24 47.53 -44.86
CA MET A 389 35.79 47.54 -44.63
C MET A 389 35.13 46.26 -45.16
N TRP A 390 35.55 45.79 -46.34
CA TRP A 390 35.10 44.50 -46.90
C TRP A 390 35.46 43.31 -45.99
N GLN A 391 36.70 43.24 -45.49
CA GLN A 391 37.12 42.18 -44.56
C GLN A 391 36.31 42.20 -43.24
N MET A 392 36.06 43.39 -42.69
CA MET A 392 35.25 43.57 -41.48
C MET A 392 33.79 43.14 -41.69
N ALA A 393 33.20 43.48 -42.84
CA ALA A 393 31.86 43.03 -43.22
C ALA A 393 31.79 41.49 -43.34
N GLY A 394 32.84 40.87 -43.90
CA GLY A 394 33.01 39.41 -43.93
C GLY A 394 32.96 38.76 -42.55
N LEU A 395 33.74 39.30 -41.59
CA LEU A 395 33.76 38.81 -40.21
C LEU A 395 32.40 39.00 -39.51
N LYS A 396 31.73 40.13 -39.74
CA LYS A 396 30.38 40.40 -39.22
C LYS A 396 29.37 39.37 -39.74
N ALA A 397 29.38 39.08 -41.04
CA ALA A 397 28.47 38.10 -41.63
C ALA A 397 28.75 36.68 -41.11
N GLN A 398 30.02 36.30 -40.93
CA GLN A 398 30.36 34.99 -40.34
C GLN A 398 29.82 34.83 -38.91
N ARG A 399 29.92 35.88 -38.08
CA ARG A 399 29.35 35.88 -36.72
C ARG A 399 27.82 35.82 -36.75
N ALA A 400 27.18 36.61 -37.61
CA ALA A 400 25.72 36.59 -37.78
C ALA A 400 25.22 35.23 -38.28
N GLN A 401 25.96 34.58 -39.19
CA GLN A 401 25.63 33.23 -39.66
C GLN A 401 25.72 32.20 -38.52
N THR A 402 26.73 32.30 -37.66
CA THR A 402 26.88 31.41 -36.51
C THR A 402 25.72 31.58 -35.53
N ASP A 403 25.29 32.83 -35.28
CA ASP A 403 24.12 33.11 -34.44
C ASP A 403 22.82 32.55 -35.06
N VAL A 404 22.59 32.77 -36.36
CA VAL A 404 21.46 32.16 -37.09
C VAL A 404 21.45 30.64 -36.94
N ASN A 405 22.59 29.96 -37.11
CA ASN A 405 22.67 28.51 -36.96
C ASN A 405 22.24 28.04 -35.56
N ASN A 406 22.69 28.75 -34.51
CA ASN A 406 22.30 28.45 -33.13
C ASN A 406 20.81 28.72 -32.87
N LYS A 407 20.27 29.83 -33.38
CA LYS A 407 18.86 30.18 -33.26
C LYS A 407 17.95 29.24 -34.05
N GLN A 408 18.41 28.77 -35.21
CA GLN A 408 17.71 27.77 -36.01
C GLN A 408 17.59 26.46 -35.23
N ALA A 409 18.70 25.95 -34.67
CA ALA A 409 18.67 24.74 -33.85
C ALA A 409 17.73 24.87 -32.64
N ALA A 410 17.72 26.04 -31.96
CA ALA A 410 16.81 26.31 -30.85
C ALA A 410 15.34 26.40 -31.29
N PHE A 411 15.08 26.96 -32.46
CA PHE A 411 13.75 27.01 -33.05
C PHE A 411 13.25 25.62 -33.46
N ASP A 412 14.09 24.81 -34.11
CA ASP A 412 13.75 23.44 -34.52
C ASP A 412 13.42 22.56 -33.30
N ALA A 413 14.19 22.70 -32.21
CA ALA A 413 13.90 22.03 -30.95
C ALA A 413 12.55 22.47 -30.35
N ALA A 414 12.24 23.78 -30.38
CA ALA A 414 10.97 24.30 -29.91
C ALA A 414 9.78 23.87 -30.80
N ALA A 415 9.98 23.77 -32.12
CA ALA A 415 9.00 23.28 -33.07
C ALA A 415 8.67 21.80 -32.81
N LYS A 416 9.71 20.98 -32.53
CA LYS A 416 9.54 19.58 -32.16
C LYS A 416 8.77 19.44 -30.84
N GLU A 417 9.17 20.15 -29.79
CA GLU A 417 8.47 20.09 -28.49
C GLU A 417 7.00 20.53 -28.61
N LYS A 418 6.71 21.56 -29.42
CA LYS A 418 5.33 21.96 -29.70
C LYS A 418 4.54 20.83 -30.37
N ALA A 419 5.11 20.17 -31.38
CA ALA A 419 4.45 19.06 -32.06
C ALA A 419 4.21 17.86 -31.12
N ASP A 420 5.21 17.53 -30.28
CA ASP A 420 5.10 16.45 -29.29
C ASP A 420 4.06 16.78 -28.21
N ALA A 421 3.97 18.03 -27.77
CA ALA A 421 2.95 18.49 -26.83
C ALA A 421 1.54 18.48 -27.42
N ASP A 422 1.38 18.88 -28.69
CA ASP A 422 0.11 18.80 -29.42
C ASP A 422 -0.37 17.33 -29.53
N ALA A 423 0.54 16.41 -29.86
CA ALA A 423 0.23 14.97 -29.96
C ALA A 423 -0.09 14.33 -28.59
N ALA A 424 0.66 14.69 -27.55
CA ALA A 424 0.42 14.22 -26.19
C ALA A 424 -0.96 14.68 -25.67
N LEU A 425 -1.35 15.93 -25.93
CA LEU A 425 -2.67 16.43 -25.57
C LEU A 425 -3.78 15.69 -26.31
N SER A 426 -3.63 15.42 -27.62
CA SER A 426 -4.61 14.63 -28.37
C SER A 426 -4.78 13.22 -27.78
N THR A 427 -3.67 12.56 -27.45
CA THR A 427 -3.67 11.22 -26.82
C THR A 427 -4.35 11.24 -25.45
N ALA A 428 -4.08 12.26 -24.63
CA ALA A 428 -4.72 12.43 -23.33
C ALA A 428 -6.24 12.67 -23.47
N MET A 429 -6.67 13.47 -24.45
CA MET A 429 -8.10 13.71 -24.72
C MET A 429 -8.83 12.43 -25.16
N GLU A 430 -8.22 11.62 -26.02
CA GLU A 430 -8.77 10.31 -26.43
C GLU A 430 -8.87 9.35 -25.24
N SER A 431 -7.84 9.29 -24.39
CA SER A 431 -7.85 8.49 -23.17
C SER A 431 -8.99 8.92 -22.24
N ARG A 432 -9.11 10.23 -21.98
CA ARG A 432 -10.20 10.80 -21.16
C ARG A 432 -11.57 10.41 -21.71
N LYS A 433 -11.77 10.48 -23.03
CA LYS A 433 -13.04 10.08 -23.65
C LYS A 433 -13.37 8.61 -23.39
N LYS A 434 -12.39 7.71 -23.53
CA LYS A 434 -12.55 6.28 -23.21
C LYS A 434 -12.90 6.07 -21.73
N LYS A 435 -12.23 6.79 -20.81
CA LYS A 435 -12.52 6.70 -19.36
C LYS A 435 -13.89 7.26 -19.00
N GLU A 436 -14.35 8.31 -19.69
CA GLU A 436 -15.67 8.89 -19.50
C GLU A 436 -16.78 7.91 -19.91
N ASP A 437 -16.60 7.24 -21.04
CA ASP A 437 -17.53 6.21 -21.51
C ASP A 437 -17.51 4.98 -20.58
N ASN A 438 -16.33 4.55 -20.12
CA ASN A 438 -16.22 3.49 -19.10
C ASN A 438 -16.94 3.84 -17.79
N LYS A 439 -16.85 5.09 -17.31
CA LYS A 439 -17.59 5.53 -16.11
C LYS A 439 -19.10 5.44 -16.35
N ARG A 440 -19.59 5.91 -17.50
CA ARG A 440 -21.02 5.81 -17.85
C ARG A 440 -21.49 4.37 -17.88
N ASP A 441 -20.70 3.47 -18.46
CA ASP A 441 -21.03 2.04 -18.51
C ASP A 441 -21.04 1.41 -17.12
N ALA A 442 -20.09 1.78 -16.25
CA ALA A 442 -20.05 1.31 -14.87
C ALA A 442 -21.23 1.83 -14.04
N GLU A 443 -21.63 3.10 -14.25
CA GLU A 443 -22.80 3.72 -13.62
C GLU A 443 -24.11 3.06 -14.07
N GLY A 444 -24.23 2.76 -15.37
CA GLY A 444 -25.35 1.99 -15.92
C GLY A 444 -25.47 0.61 -15.28
N LYS A 445 -24.35 -0.13 -15.20
CA LYS A 445 -24.32 -1.45 -14.54
C LYS A 445 -24.67 -1.38 -13.06
N LEU A 446 -24.18 -0.38 -12.34
CA LEU A 446 -24.55 -0.16 -10.93
C LEU A 446 -26.06 0.06 -10.78
N ASN A 447 -26.64 0.93 -11.60
CA ASN A 447 -28.08 1.19 -11.58
C ASN A 447 -28.89 -0.06 -11.95
N ASP A 448 -28.43 -0.86 -12.90
CA ASP A 448 -29.07 -2.13 -13.27
C ASP A 448 -29.02 -3.15 -12.12
N GLU A 449 -27.88 -3.30 -11.44
CA GLU A 449 -27.77 -4.20 -10.29
C GLU A 449 -28.59 -3.69 -9.10
N LEU A 450 -28.62 -2.39 -8.85
CA LEU A 450 -29.51 -1.78 -7.84
C LEU A 450 -30.98 -2.01 -8.19
N ALA A 451 -31.37 -1.90 -9.47
CA ALA A 451 -32.72 -2.13 -9.92
C ALA A 451 -33.13 -3.62 -9.85
N LYS A 452 -32.24 -4.55 -10.22
CA LYS A 452 -32.46 -6.00 -10.08
C LYS A 452 -32.62 -6.41 -8.63
N ASN A 453 -31.91 -5.75 -7.73
CA ASN A 453 -31.95 -6.00 -6.29
C ASN A 453 -32.97 -5.12 -5.54
N LYS A 454 -33.68 -4.23 -6.25
CA LYS A 454 -34.77 -3.43 -5.70
C LYS A 454 -35.93 -4.35 -5.31
N GLY A 455 -36.06 -4.61 -4.01
CA GLY A 455 -37.02 -5.57 -3.45
C GLY A 455 -36.57 -7.04 -3.44
N LYS A 456 -35.37 -7.36 -3.93
CA LYS A 456 -34.73 -8.67 -3.76
C LYS A 456 -33.62 -8.55 -2.72
N ILE A 457 -33.97 -8.84 -1.48
CA ILE A 457 -33.00 -8.97 -0.39
C ILE A 457 -32.28 -10.32 -0.58
N PRO A 458 -30.95 -10.40 -0.37
CA PRO A 458 -30.23 -11.67 -0.42
C PRO A 458 -30.89 -12.67 0.52
N GLY A 459 -31.45 -13.74 -0.06
CA GLY A 459 -31.97 -14.93 0.61
C GLY A 459 -32.37 -14.78 2.08
N LEU A 460 -33.38 -13.94 2.38
CA LEU A 460 -33.90 -13.79 3.73
C LEU A 460 -34.44 -15.14 4.22
N LYS A 461 -33.70 -15.82 5.09
CA LYS A 461 -34.09 -17.13 5.60
C LYS A 461 -34.92 -16.94 6.87
N ILE A 462 -36.21 -17.21 6.77
CA ILE A 462 -37.11 -17.21 7.93
C ILE A 462 -37.21 -18.65 8.42
N ASP A 463 -36.52 -18.94 9.53
CA ASP A 463 -36.55 -20.26 10.15
C ASP A 463 -37.93 -20.58 10.74
N GLN A 464 -38.18 -21.86 11.04
CA GLN A 464 -39.49 -22.31 11.53
C GLN A 464 -39.87 -21.65 12.86
N LYS A 465 -38.89 -21.27 13.70
CA LYS A 465 -39.11 -20.57 14.96
C LYS A 465 -39.71 -19.19 14.69
N ILE A 466 -39.09 -18.39 13.82
CA ILE A 466 -39.61 -17.07 13.46
C ILE A 466 -40.96 -17.19 12.76
N ARG A 467 -41.13 -18.15 11.85
CA ARG A 467 -42.44 -18.42 11.21
C ARG A 467 -43.56 -18.68 12.22
N GLY A 468 -43.27 -19.41 13.30
CA GLY A 468 -44.23 -19.66 14.37
C GLY A 468 -44.58 -18.41 15.19
N GLN A 469 -43.63 -17.49 15.36
CA GLN A 469 -43.83 -16.26 16.14
C GLN A 469 -44.54 -15.16 15.36
N MET A 470 -44.46 -15.20 14.03
CA MET A 470 -44.96 -14.15 13.15
C MET A 470 -46.45 -13.82 13.34
N PRO A 471 -47.40 -14.79 13.33
CA PRO A 471 -48.83 -14.49 13.46
C PRO A 471 -49.18 -13.81 14.78
N GLU A 472 -48.61 -14.30 15.90
CA GLU A 472 -48.86 -13.76 17.24
C GLU A 472 -48.28 -12.36 17.40
N ARG A 473 -47.13 -12.09 16.76
CA ARG A 473 -46.44 -10.79 16.81
C ARG A 473 -46.88 -9.79 15.75
N GLY A 474 -47.93 -10.14 14.99
CA GLY A 474 -48.52 -9.31 13.95
C GLY A 474 -47.67 -9.15 12.68
N TRP A 475 -46.70 -10.04 12.43
CA TRP A 475 -45.83 -10.00 11.24
C TRP A 475 -46.30 -10.94 10.14
N THR A 476 -46.24 -10.46 8.90
CA THR A 476 -46.31 -11.31 7.70
C THR A 476 -44.94 -11.43 7.04
N GLU A 477 -44.73 -12.42 6.15
CA GLU A 477 -43.45 -12.53 5.43
C GLU A 477 -43.18 -11.28 4.59
N ASP A 478 -44.23 -10.68 4.02
CA ASP A 478 -44.14 -9.48 3.22
C ASP A 478 -43.83 -8.24 4.07
N ASP A 479 -44.38 -8.14 5.29
CA ASP A 479 -44.01 -7.07 6.23
C ASP A 479 -42.52 -7.11 6.58
N ILE A 480 -41.99 -8.31 6.82
CA ILE A 480 -40.56 -8.51 7.14
C ILE A 480 -39.71 -8.08 5.95
N LYS A 481 -40.03 -8.55 4.74
CA LYS A 481 -39.32 -8.17 3.51
C LYS A 481 -39.38 -6.67 3.29
N ASN A 482 -40.55 -6.05 3.43
CA ASN A 482 -40.73 -4.61 3.27
C ASN A 482 -39.90 -3.83 4.29
N THR A 483 -39.92 -4.24 5.56
CA THR A 483 -39.15 -3.60 6.63
C THR A 483 -37.65 -3.65 6.36
N VAL A 484 -37.15 -4.80 5.93
CA VAL A 484 -35.73 -4.95 5.57
C VAL A 484 -35.38 -4.15 4.31
N SER A 485 -36.29 -4.06 3.34
CA SER A 485 -36.07 -3.30 2.10
C SER A 485 -35.98 -1.78 2.30
N ASN A 486 -36.48 -1.27 3.43
CA ASN A 486 -36.40 0.15 3.79
C ASN A 486 -35.00 0.57 4.27
N GLY A 487 -34.05 -0.36 4.35
CA GLY A 487 -32.66 -0.10 4.73
C GLY A 487 -32.38 -0.32 6.21
N ALA A 488 -31.09 -0.46 6.52
CA ALA A 488 -30.60 -0.71 7.87
C ALA A 488 -30.82 0.52 8.77
N THR A 489 -31.14 0.27 10.03
CA THR A 489 -31.52 1.29 11.02
C THR A 489 -30.82 1.11 12.37
N GLY A 490 -30.11 0.00 12.54
CA GLY A 490 -29.29 -0.28 13.72
C GLY A 490 -28.46 -1.54 13.54
N THR A 491 -27.70 -1.87 14.56
CA THR A 491 -26.85 -3.08 14.63
C THR A 491 -27.22 -3.92 15.85
N SER A 492 -26.86 -5.20 15.80
CA SER A 492 -27.06 -6.18 16.87
C SER A 492 -26.09 -7.35 16.70
N PHE A 493 -26.23 -8.38 17.54
CA PHE A 493 -25.49 -9.63 17.43
C PHE A 493 -26.40 -10.84 17.63
N ASP A 494 -26.33 -11.81 16.73
CA ASP A 494 -26.93 -13.13 16.88
C ASP A 494 -26.02 -14.01 17.75
N LYS A 495 -26.45 -14.27 18.99
CA LYS A 495 -25.82 -15.26 19.89
C LYS A 495 -26.19 -16.66 19.43
N ARG A 496 -25.56 -17.07 18.34
CA ARG A 496 -25.84 -18.31 17.64
C ARG A 496 -25.38 -19.49 18.48
N SER A 497 -26.32 -20.39 18.78
CA SER A 497 -26.03 -21.59 19.56
C SER A 497 -25.08 -22.53 18.81
N PRO A 498 -24.20 -23.28 19.51
CA PRO A 498 -23.41 -24.40 18.99
C PRO A 498 -24.09 -25.27 17.93
N LYS A 499 -25.38 -25.60 18.13
CA LYS A 499 -26.15 -26.47 17.24
C LYS A 499 -26.38 -25.88 15.83
N LYS A 500 -26.33 -24.54 15.70
CA LYS A 500 -26.53 -23.81 14.44
C LYS A 500 -25.20 -23.43 13.75
N THR A 501 -24.06 -23.94 14.23
CA THR A 501 -22.70 -23.64 13.71
C THR A 501 -21.89 -24.92 13.37
N PRO A 502 -22.40 -25.87 12.57
CA PRO A 502 -21.55 -26.96 12.06
C PRO A 502 -20.46 -26.43 11.11
N PRO A 503 -19.29 -27.10 10.99
CA PRO A 503 -18.95 -28.37 11.64
C PRO A 503 -18.29 -28.24 13.02
N ASP A 504 -17.92 -27.04 13.47
CA ASP A 504 -17.16 -26.83 14.72
C ASP A 504 -18.04 -26.76 15.97
N TYR A 505 -19.35 -26.54 15.82
CA TYR A 505 -20.34 -26.50 16.89
C TYR A 505 -19.94 -25.57 18.06
N LEU A 506 -19.27 -24.47 17.76
CA LEU A 506 -18.92 -23.46 18.77
C LEU A 506 -20.00 -22.37 18.80
N GLY A 507 -20.32 -21.87 19.99
CA GLY A 507 -21.20 -20.71 20.13
C GLY A 507 -20.55 -19.49 19.50
N ARG A 508 -21.29 -18.74 18.69
CA ARG A 508 -20.79 -17.56 18.00
C ARG A 508 -21.66 -16.34 18.30
N ASN A 509 -21.03 -15.19 18.40
CA ASN A 509 -21.72 -13.91 18.37
C ASN A 509 -21.58 -13.37 16.95
N ASP A 510 -22.45 -13.84 16.06
CA ASP A 510 -22.43 -13.41 14.67
C ASP A 510 -22.99 -11.98 14.58
N PRO A 511 -22.37 -11.08 13.79
CA PRO A 511 -22.94 -9.77 13.50
C PRO A 511 -24.36 -9.88 12.92
N ALA A 512 -25.22 -8.93 13.30
CA ALA A 512 -26.56 -8.83 12.77
C ALA A 512 -26.97 -7.37 12.53
N THR A 513 -27.70 -7.14 11.45
CA THR A 513 -28.25 -5.82 11.11
C THR A 513 -29.72 -5.71 11.54
N VAL A 514 -30.10 -4.54 12.06
CA VAL A 514 -31.45 -4.23 12.51
C VAL A 514 -32.15 -3.31 11.52
N TYR A 515 -33.38 -3.66 11.16
CA TYR A 515 -34.22 -2.96 10.21
C TYR A 515 -35.54 -2.55 10.87
N GLY A 516 -36.02 -1.34 10.59
CA GLY A 516 -37.27 -0.81 11.12
C GLY A 516 -37.06 0.30 12.15
N SER A 517 -37.82 0.28 13.24
CA SER A 517 -37.80 1.30 14.28
C SER A 517 -37.99 0.68 15.67
N PRO A 518 -37.70 1.41 16.76
CA PRO A 518 -37.99 0.94 18.11
C PRO A 518 -39.43 0.42 18.24
N GLY A 519 -39.60 -0.75 18.88
CA GLY A 519 -40.87 -1.47 19.00
C GLY A 519 -41.35 -2.20 17.72
N LYS A 520 -40.80 -1.90 16.54
CA LYS A 520 -41.21 -2.45 15.24
C LYS A 520 -40.01 -2.77 14.36
N TYR A 521 -39.37 -3.92 14.60
CA TYR A 521 -38.09 -4.22 13.97
C TYR A 521 -37.90 -5.69 13.59
N VAL A 522 -36.94 -5.89 12.69
CA VAL A 522 -36.43 -7.19 12.23
C VAL A 522 -34.91 -7.19 12.40
N VAL A 523 -34.36 -8.27 12.94
CA VAL A 523 -32.91 -8.49 13.05
C VAL A 523 -32.51 -9.62 12.12
N VAL A 524 -31.51 -9.38 11.28
CA VAL A 524 -31.01 -10.33 10.28
C VAL A 524 -29.55 -10.60 10.53
N ASN A 525 -29.16 -11.87 10.62
CA ASN A 525 -27.76 -12.29 10.78
C ASN A 525 -27.01 -12.05 9.46
N ASP A 526 -25.96 -11.24 9.51
CA ASP A 526 -25.26 -10.73 8.33
C ASP A 526 -24.50 -11.85 7.60
N ARG A 527 -24.06 -12.86 8.34
CA ARG A 527 -23.30 -14.00 7.80
C ARG A 527 -24.20 -15.00 7.07
N THR A 528 -25.44 -15.18 7.51
CA THR A 528 -26.31 -16.28 7.06
C THR A 528 -27.54 -15.84 6.27
N GLY A 529 -27.91 -14.56 6.36
CA GLY A 529 -29.16 -14.00 5.84
C GLY A 529 -30.40 -14.45 6.63
N GLU A 530 -30.22 -15.10 7.79
CA GLU A 530 -31.32 -15.62 8.61
C GLU A 530 -31.95 -14.50 9.45
N VAL A 531 -33.29 -14.43 9.46
CA VAL A 531 -34.01 -13.59 10.42
C VAL A 531 -33.88 -14.25 11.78
N THR A 532 -33.19 -13.59 12.71
CA THR A 532 -32.91 -14.15 14.04
C THR A 532 -33.87 -13.65 15.09
N GLN A 533 -34.52 -12.52 14.83
CA GLN A 533 -35.47 -11.89 15.74
C GLN A 533 -36.43 -10.96 15.01
N ILE A 534 -37.67 -10.91 15.51
CA ILE A 534 -38.70 -9.93 15.17
C ILE A 534 -39.28 -9.35 16.46
N SER A 535 -39.61 -8.06 16.47
CA SER A 535 -40.33 -7.44 17.61
C SER A 535 -41.77 -7.94 17.68
N ASP A 536 -42.47 -7.66 18.77
CA ASP A 536 -43.92 -7.85 18.83
C ASP A 536 -44.63 -6.54 18.47
N LYS A 537 -45.28 -6.48 17.30
CA LYS A 537 -46.01 -5.27 16.87
C LYS A 537 -47.34 -5.09 17.58
N THR A 538 -47.82 -6.12 18.27
CA THR A 538 -49.12 -6.15 18.96
C THR A 538 -49.01 -5.78 20.43
N ASP A 539 -47.81 -5.85 21.00
CA ASP A 539 -47.53 -5.43 22.37
C ASP A 539 -47.04 -3.97 22.42
N PRO A 540 -47.86 -3.01 22.88
CA PRO A 540 -47.45 -1.61 23.01
C PRO A 540 -46.40 -1.39 24.12
N GLY A 541 -46.18 -2.37 25.00
CA GLY A 541 -45.15 -2.36 26.04
C GLY A 541 -43.85 -3.07 25.64
N TRP A 542 -43.71 -3.49 24.37
CA TRP A 542 -42.54 -4.22 23.90
C TRP A 542 -41.25 -3.43 24.15
N VAL A 543 -40.31 -4.05 24.86
CA VAL A 543 -38.98 -3.50 25.09
C VAL A 543 -38.01 -4.11 24.07
N ASP A 544 -37.32 -3.26 23.32
CA ASP A 544 -36.32 -3.70 22.36
C ASP A 544 -35.22 -4.51 23.04
N ASP A 545 -34.67 -5.49 22.32
CA ASP A 545 -33.55 -6.28 22.82
C ASP A 545 -32.38 -5.39 23.16
N SER A 546 -31.82 -5.57 24.37
CA SER A 546 -30.73 -4.73 24.87
C SER A 546 -29.44 -4.79 24.03
N ARG A 547 -29.34 -5.76 23.11
CA ARG A 547 -28.23 -5.87 22.15
C ARG A 547 -28.38 -4.95 20.95
N ILE A 548 -29.58 -4.40 20.71
CA ILE A 548 -29.84 -3.52 19.57
C ILE A 548 -29.26 -2.15 19.86
N GLN A 549 -28.43 -1.68 18.94
CA GLN A 549 -27.93 -0.32 18.90
C GLN A 549 -28.56 0.39 17.71
N TRP A 550 -29.50 1.28 18.00
CA TRP A 550 -30.14 2.11 16.98
C TRP A 550 -29.15 3.15 16.45
N GLY A 551 -29.10 3.34 15.13
CA GLY A 551 -28.32 4.41 14.52
C GLY A 551 -28.90 5.76 14.91
N ASN A 552 -28.07 6.70 15.39
CA ASN A 552 -28.52 8.03 15.77
C ASN A 552 -29.15 8.73 14.56
N LYS A 553 -30.45 9.02 14.62
CA LYS A 553 -31.13 10.01 13.77
C LYS A 553 -30.62 11.40 14.17
N ASN A 554 -29.48 11.83 13.66
CA ASN A 554 -29.07 13.24 13.77
C ASN A 554 -28.28 13.76 12.56
N ASP A 555 -28.28 13.06 11.42
CA ASP A 555 -27.69 13.57 10.17
C ASP A 555 -28.62 13.26 8.99
N GLN A 556 -29.64 14.12 8.80
CA GLN A 556 -30.28 14.35 7.50
C GLN A 556 -29.85 15.71 6.98
#